data_AF-E9AEL1-F1
#
_entry.id   AF-E9AEL1-F1
#
_cell.length_a   1.000
_cell.length_b   1.000
_cell.length_c   1.000
_cell.angle_alpha   90.00
_cell.angle_beta   90.00
_cell.angle_gamma   90.00
#
_symmetry.space_group_name_H-M   'P 1'
#
loop_
_entity.id
_entity.type
_entity.pdbx_description
1 polymer ?
#
loop_
_entity_poly.entity_id
_entity_poly.type
_entity_poly.pdbx_seq_one_letter_code
_entity_poly.pdbx_strand_id
1 'polypeptide(L)'
;MPTYFFRIPSLQVCTVSFFGGGTLVLGSGLWDLMRSRRNAVPVFNSAAVVKTEESARYPCEKIKGFDVVVRSFYVPVAADTDGRAPAPALSLLAQLRRFSGLFSNETHRIDSANSTKKTAADQPVRLVVRDAKASDGGANTSLIAAAHWPPGTSKYAALVLVPTSRTSGDSSAALPAQSRSLLRQFADGATHQSLSRCNPRSTQLHMACESDPAYLGAPYLRVFLSAFLLLPATLSQLNVAVLGVGGGSLPLFLQQYFAPRLHRCDLVDVEPMCIKAAVEQLGMKELLNTVALRCEGGGVHYYLEDAVDYLSHRVGDADCRTGWPLQAGSGRSAGSGEGASAAPHHGTPVFHDAVQPTPAAARATSAKRQRQLDLLFVDLFVGSELDTAVTSHEFLCLCRGSLSPHGVAAFNLPAADKRFVQRCNEVFGSRNVYRIPVPASSNEVVLARGGAKNSGAVANAPHLSHRLLFRRAQELSAQYRLPYDLANHYPVWWRLW
;
A
#
# COMPACT_ATOMS: atom_id res chain seq x y z
N MET A 1 -24.16 -47.35 -4.07
CA MET A 1 -23.34 -47.12 -2.87
C MET A 1 -22.54 -48.38 -2.57
N PRO A 2 -21.20 -48.27 -2.53
CA PRO A 2 -20.44 -49.00 -1.54
C PRO A 2 -19.54 -48.03 -0.74
N THR A 3 -19.59 -48.21 0.57
CA THR A 3 -18.83 -47.52 1.60
C THR A 3 -17.42 -48.10 1.69
N TYR A 4 -16.40 -47.29 1.44
CA TYR A 4 -15.02 -47.63 1.76
C TYR A 4 -14.73 -47.27 3.22
N PHE A 5 -14.61 -48.31 4.05
CA PHE A 5 -14.03 -48.25 5.40
C PHE A 5 -12.51 -48.04 5.28
N PHE A 6 -11.99 -46.89 5.70
CA PHE A 6 -10.57 -46.74 6.00
C PHE A 6 -10.31 -47.16 7.45
N ARG A 7 -9.64 -48.30 7.62
CA ARG A 7 -8.99 -48.71 8.88
C ARG A 7 -7.80 -47.77 9.14
N ILE A 8 -7.84 -47.06 10.26
CA ILE A 8 -6.68 -46.36 10.82
C ILE A 8 -5.77 -47.43 11.43
N PRO A 9 -4.50 -47.57 11.01
CA PRO A 9 -3.57 -48.39 11.76
C PRO A 9 -3.17 -47.64 13.04
N SER A 10 -3.18 -48.39 14.14
CA SER A 10 -2.78 -48.00 15.48
C SER A 10 -1.52 -47.12 15.48
N LEU A 11 -1.65 -45.93 16.08
CA LEU A 11 -0.53 -45.11 16.52
C LEU A 11 0.26 -45.92 17.58
N GLN A 12 1.27 -46.65 17.13
CA GLN A 12 2.36 -47.02 18.04
C GLN A 12 3.12 -45.75 18.36
N VAL A 13 3.12 -45.43 19.65
CA VAL A 13 3.88 -44.38 20.29
C VAL A 13 5.36 -44.58 19.93
N CYS A 14 5.81 -43.80 18.95
CA CYS A 14 7.23 -43.67 18.64
C CYS A 14 7.82 -42.71 19.67
N THR A 15 8.31 -43.26 20.78
CA THR A 15 9.17 -42.58 21.75
C THR A 15 10.52 -42.31 21.07
N VAL A 16 10.56 -41.30 20.20
CA VAL A 16 11.80 -40.84 19.58
C VAL A 16 12.61 -40.10 20.65
N SER A 17 13.78 -40.65 20.96
CA SER A 17 14.76 -40.11 21.89
C SER A 17 15.14 -38.66 21.54
N PHE A 18 14.75 -37.72 22.40
CA PHE A 18 14.88 -36.27 22.22
C PHE A 18 16.23 -35.67 22.64
N PHE A 19 17.32 -36.45 22.71
CA PHE A 19 18.56 -36.02 23.36
C PHE A 19 19.72 -35.60 22.43
N GLY A 20 19.57 -35.64 21.10
CA GLY A 20 20.67 -35.26 20.18
C GLY A 20 20.40 -34.11 19.19
N GLY A 21 19.14 -33.78 18.92
CA GLY A 21 18.75 -32.84 17.85
C GLY A 21 18.34 -31.43 18.31
N GLY A 22 18.22 -31.19 19.61
CA GLY A 22 17.69 -29.93 20.15
C GLY A 22 18.59 -28.70 19.94
N THR A 23 19.90 -28.90 19.85
CA THR A 23 20.88 -27.80 19.74
C THR A 23 20.92 -27.16 18.34
N LEU A 24 20.75 -27.93 17.27
CA LEU A 24 20.77 -27.38 15.90
C LEU A 24 19.49 -26.61 15.53
N VAL A 25 18.32 -27.03 16.04
CA VAL A 25 17.04 -26.34 15.79
C VAL A 25 16.96 -25.02 16.57
N LEU A 26 17.57 -24.94 17.76
CA LEU A 26 17.66 -23.68 18.51
C LEU A 26 18.62 -22.68 17.84
N GLY A 27 19.71 -23.15 17.23
CA GLY A 27 20.69 -22.30 16.56
C GLY A 27 20.13 -21.57 15.33
N SER A 28 19.37 -22.26 14.47
CA SER A 28 18.77 -21.64 13.29
C SER A 28 17.65 -20.64 13.65
N GLY A 29 16.82 -20.97 14.65
CA GLY A 29 15.78 -20.07 15.16
C GLY A 29 16.35 -18.79 15.77
N LEU A 30 17.47 -18.88 16.52
CA LEU A 30 18.12 -17.73 17.13
C LEU A 30 18.81 -16.84 16.08
N TRP A 31 19.48 -17.45 15.09
CA TRP A 31 20.10 -16.73 13.98
C TRP A 31 19.07 -15.93 13.16
N ASP A 32 17.91 -16.53 12.87
CA ASP A 32 16.82 -15.86 12.17
C ASP A 32 16.15 -14.77 13.01
N LEU A 33 16.01 -14.96 14.33
CA LEU A 33 15.53 -13.90 15.22
C LEU A 33 16.48 -12.69 15.21
N MET A 34 17.80 -12.94 15.19
CA MET A 34 18.80 -11.89 15.06
C MET A 34 18.77 -11.23 13.67
N ARG A 35 18.53 -12.01 12.61
CA ARG A 35 18.40 -11.51 11.22
C ARG A 35 17.14 -10.66 11.04
N SER A 36 16.02 -11.08 11.64
CA SER A 36 14.75 -10.35 11.66
C SER A 36 14.91 -8.98 12.34
N ARG A 37 15.71 -8.89 13.42
CA ARG A 37 16.01 -7.61 14.08
C ARG A 37 16.87 -6.67 13.24
N ARG A 38 17.81 -7.18 12.44
CA ARG A 38 18.67 -6.34 11.58
C ARG A 38 17.93 -5.69 10.41
N ASN A 39 16.80 -6.26 9.99
CA ASN A 39 15.99 -5.75 8.88
C ASN A 39 14.66 -5.13 9.36
N ALA A 40 14.56 -4.76 10.63
CA ALA A 40 13.36 -4.12 11.15
C ALA A 40 13.23 -2.72 10.54
N VAL A 41 12.25 -2.55 9.66
CA VAL A 41 11.84 -1.23 9.18
C VAL A 41 11.51 -0.38 10.41
N PRO A 42 12.11 0.82 10.57
CA PRO A 42 11.82 1.68 11.70
C PRO A 42 10.31 1.91 11.78
N VAL A 43 9.69 1.45 12.86
CA VAL A 43 8.26 1.65 13.06
C VAL A 43 8.07 3.09 13.53
N PHE A 44 7.31 3.86 12.76
CA PHE A 44 6.94 5.21 13.16
C PHE A 44 6.15 5.16 14.47
N ASN A 45 6.67 5.83 15.50
CA ASN A 45 6.03 5.95 16.79
C ASN A 45 5.45 7.36 16.94
N SER A 46 4.13 7.48 16.82
CA SER A 46 3.44 8.76 16.96
C SER A 46 3.65 9.41 18.33
N ALA A 47 3.83 8.62 19.40
CA ALA A 47 4.12 9.13 20.74
C ALA A 47 5.54 9.72 20.87
N ALA A 48 6.44 9.42 19.93
CA ALA A 48 7.80 9.98 19.90
C ALA A 48 7.90 11.25 19.03
N VAL A 49 6.80 11.73 18.44
CA VAL A 49 6.80 12.94 17.62
C VAL A 49 7.06 14.15 18.52
N VAL A 50 8.15 14.87 18.25
CA VAL A 50 8.54 16.08 19.00
C VAL A 50 8.04 17.37 18.37
N LYS A 51 7.76 17.34 17.07
CA LYS A 51 7.23 18.48 16.32
C LYS A 51 6.35 17.96 15.19
N THR A 52 5.22 18.65 14.99
CA THR A 52 4.34 18.47 13.83
C THR A 52 4.21 19.81 13.12
N GLU A 53 4.19 19.79 11.79
CA GLU A 53 4.14 20.98 10.96
C GLU A 53 3.24 20.72 9.76
N GLU A 54 2.35 21.65 9.45
CA GLU A 54 1.60 21.64 8.19
C GLU A 54 2.49 22.22 7.09
N SER A 55 2.80 21.40 6.08
CA SER A 55 3.71 21.79 5.00
C SER A 55 2.98 22.32 3.77
N ALA A 56 1.80 21.79 3.49
CA ALA A 56 0.97 22.23 2.36
C ALA A 56 -0.51 21.90 2.62
N ARG A 57 -1.40 22.66 1.97
CA ARG A 57 -2.84 22.47 2.01
C ARG A 57 -3.42 22.72 0.63
N TYR A 58 -4.28 21.83 0.19
CA TYR A 58 -4.94 21.84 -1.10
C TYR A 58 -6.46 21.66 -0.89
N PRO A 59 -7.30 22.65 -1.21
CA PRO A 59 -8.75 22.50 -1.05
C PRO A 59 -9.28 21.44 -2.02
N CYS A 60 -10.02 20.46 -1.52
CA CYS A 60 -10.50 19.34 -2.32
C CYS A 60 -11.48 19.80 -3.41
N GLU A 61 -11.35 19.21 -4.61
CA GLU A 61 -12.22 19.53 -5.73
C GLU A 61 -13.49 18.68 -5.73
N LYS A 62 -13.37 17.38 -5.43
CA LYS A 62 -14.48 16.42 -5.45
C LYS A 62 -15.08 16.23 -4.07
N ILE A 63 -14.25 16.15 -3.03
CA ILE A 63 -14.70 15.94 -1.65
C ILE A 63 -15.00 17.29 -0.98
N LYS A 64 -16.21 17.82 -1.18
CA LYS A 64 -16.59 19.16 -0.69
C LYS A 64 -16.48 19.29 0.84
N GLY A 65 -15.92 20.43 1.28
CA GLY A 65 -15.75 20.76 2.70
C GLY A 65 -14.54 20.10 3.35
N PHE A 66 -13.63 19.54 2.55
CA PHE A 66 -12.36 18.98 2.99
C PHE A 66 -11.20 19.63 2.23
N ASP A 67 -10.02 19.57 2.84
CA ASP A 67 -8.74 19.91 2.24
C ASP A 67 -7.81 18.70 2.37
N VAL A 68 -6.99 18.46 1.34
CA VAL A 68 -5.82 17.60 1.43
C VAL A 68 -4.70 18.38 2.10
N VAL A 69 -4.20 17.87 3.23
CA VAL A 69 -3.14 18.50 4.01
C VAL A 69 -1.95 17.58 4.12
N VAL A 70 -0.78 18.11 3.80
CA VAL A 70 0.50 17.42 3.99
C VAL A 70 1.07 17.85 5.33
N ARG A 71 1.21 16.89 6.26
CA ARG A 71 1.79 17.11 7.58
C ARG A 71 3.16 16.46 7.67
N SER A 72 4.13 17.21 8.17
CA SER A 72 5.46 16.74 8.52
C SER A 72 5.52 16.41 10.01
N PHE A 73 6.14 15.29 10.35
CA PHE A 73 6.38 14.82 11.71
C PHE A 73 7.88 14.64 11.92
N TYR A 74 8.40 15.17 13.02
CA TYR A 74 9.80 15.04 13.39
C TYR A 74 9.90 14.12 14.59
N VAL A 75 10.64 13.03 14.45
CA VAL A 75 10.83 12.00 15.48
C VAL A 75 12.32 11.96 15.82
N PRO A 76 12.72 11.97 17.10
CA PRO A 76 14.11 11.82 17.49
C PRO A 76 14.69 10.55 16.84
N VAL A 77 15.83 10.70 16.17
CA VAL A 77 16.68 9.55 15.88
C VAL A 77 17.09 9.08 17.25
N ALA A 78 16.67 7.87 17.64
CA ALA A 78 17.20 7.25 18.85
C ALA A 78 18.71 7.36 18.70
N ALA A 79 19.36 8.15 19.58
CA ALA A 79 20.80 8.32 19.55
C ALA A 79 21.34 6.90 19.46
N ASP A 80 21.94 6.58 18.32
CA ASP A 80 22.50 5.26 18.08
C ASP A 80 23.42 5.09 19.27
N THR A 81 22.98 4.28 20.21
CA THR A 81 23.55 4.29 21.55
C THR A 81 24.77 3.45 21.33
N ASP A 82 25.82 4.12 20.84
CA ASP A 82 27.07 3.56 20.36
C ASP A 82 27.37 2.35 21.21
N GLY A 83 27.29 1.16 20.59
CA GLY A 83 27.04 -0.14 21.21
C GLY A 83 28.00 -0.54 22.34
N ARG A 84 27.96 0.16 23.46
CA ARG A 84 28.89 0.03 24.60
C ARG A 84 28.21 0.00 25.95
N ALA A 85 26.91 0.22 26.04
CA ALA A 85 26.17 -0.22 27.22
C ALA A 85 25.86 -1.71 27.04
N PRO A 86 26.47 -2.65 27.81
CA PRO A 86 26.06 -4.04 27.79
C PRO A 86 24.57 -4.08 28.10
N ALA A 87 23.79 -4.66 27.20
CA ALA A 87 22.36 -4.86 27.44
C ALA A 87 22.24 -5.59 28.79
N PRO A 88 21.48 -5.06 29.78
CA PRO A 88 21.25 -5.79 31.01
C PRO A 88 20.69 -7.15 30.61
N ALA A 89 21.24 -8.23 31.18
CA ALA A 89 20.79 -9.59 30.90
C ALA A 89 19.29 -9.70 31.22
N LEU A 90 18.47 -9.48 30.20
CA LEU A 90 17.02 -9.55 30.33
C LEU A 90 16.68 -11.01 30.52
N SER A 91 16.08 -11.34 31.67
CA SER A 91 15.68 -12.70 31.98
C SER A 91 14.79 -13.26 30.87
N LEU A 92 14.90 -14.57 30.63
CA LEU A 92 14.06 -15.32 29.67
C LEU A 92 12.56 -15.00 29.83
N LEU A 93 12.12 -14.72 31.07
CA LEU A 93 10.77 -14.31 31.42
C LEU A 93 10.37 -12.93 30.86
N ALA A 94 11.28 -11.96 30.83
CA ALA A 94 11.04 -10.66 30.23
C ALA A 94 10.95 -10.76 28.69
N GLN A 95 11.74 -11.64 28.08
CA GLN A 95 11.61 -11.94 26.64
C GLN A 95 10.29 -12.65 26.32
N LEU A 96 9.87 -13.62 27.12
CA LEU A 96 8.58 -14.31 26.96
C LEU A 96 7.38 -13.37 27.18
N ARG A 97 7.43 -12.46 28.16
CA ARG A 97 6.38 -11.44 28.35
C ARG A 97 6.31 -10.44 27.19
N ARG A 98 7.46 -10.07 26.61
CA ARG A 98 7.49 -9.22 25.40
C ARG A 98 6.95 -9.97 24.19
N PHE A 99 7.23 -11.26 24.09
CA PHE A 99 6.69 -12.14 23.06
C PHE A 99 5.17 -12.27 23.19
N SER A 100 4.61 -12.42 24.40
CA SER A 100 3.15 -12.41 24.61
C SER A 100 2.52 -11.04 24.37
N GLY A 101 3.22 -9.94 24.68
CA GLY A 101 2.76 -8.57 24.39
C GLY A 101 2.65 -8.26 22.89
N LEU A 102 3.45 -8.90 22.04
CA LEU A 102 3.34 -8.80 20.58
C LEU A 102 2.06 -9.42 20.00
N PHE A 103 1.31 -10.18 20.81
CA PHE A 103 0.01 -10.76 20.44
C PHE A 103 -1.17 -10.15 21.21
N SER A 104 -0.94 -9.10 21.99
CA SER A 104 -2.02 -8.39 22.70
C SER A 104 -2.55 -7.24 21.84
N ASN A 105 -3.80 -7.36 21.40
CA ASN A 105 -4.56 -6.32 20.69
C ASN A 105 -5.15 -5.29 21.67
N GLU A 106 -4.33 -4.67 22.53
CA GLU A 106 -4.81 -3.53 23.32
C GLU A 106 -4.75 -2.26 22.46
N THR A 107 -5.93 -1.67 22.25
CA THR A 107 -6.17 -0.43 21.54
C THR A 107 -5.51 0.75 22.26
N HIS A 108 -4.48 1.34 21.64
CA HIS A 108 -3.88 2.57 22.14
C HIS A 108 -4.86 3.74 22.01
N ARG A 109 -5.37 4.22 23.15
CA ARG A 109 -6.11 5.47 23.26
C ARG A 109 -5.10 6.61 23.45
N ILE A 110 -5.18 7.64 22.61
CA ILE A 110 -4.33 8.83 22.67
C ILE A 110 -4.90 9.75 23.77
N ASP A 111 -4.20 9.86 24.90
CA ASP A 111 -4.44 10.93 25.85
C ASP A 111 -3.51 12.11 25.52
N SER A 112 -4.12 13.23 25.11
CA SER A 112 -3.43 14.50 24.89
C SER A 112 -3.05 15.12 26.24
N ALA A 113 -1.80 14.93 26.66
CA ALA A 113 -1.23 15.65 27.81
C ALA A 113 -0.17 16.67 27.34
N ASN A 114 -0.40 17.93 27.70
CA ASN A 114 0.56 19.03 27.59
C ASN A 114 1.79 18.73 28.46
N SER A 115 2.99 18.77 27.89
CA SER A 115 4.21 18.95 28.68
C SER A 115 5.14 19.97 28.03
N THR A 116 5.22 21.14 28.65
CA THR A 116 6.30 22.10 28.49
C THR A 116 7.48 21.69 29.36
N LYS A 117 8.70 21.60 28.80
CA LYS A 117 9.97 21.91 29.49
C LYS A 117 11.17 21.97 28.52
N LYS A 118 11.96 23.06 28.66
CA LYS A 118 13.35 23.31 28.20
C LYS A 118 14.30 22.22 28.76
N THR A 119 15.48 21.87 28.24
CA THR A 119 16.65 22.57 27.66
C THR A 119 17.57 21.44 27.09
N ALA A 120 18.46 21.60 26.10
CA ALA A 120 19.83 22.12 26.21
C ALA A 120 20.52 22.03 24.83
N ALA A 121 21.51 22.89 24.62
CA ALA A 121 22.26 23.05 23.38
C ALA A 121 23.26 21.91 23.15
N ASP A 122 23.34 21.42 21.92
CA ASP A 122 24.53 20.78 21.37
C ASP A 122 24.63 21.01 19.84
N GLN A 123 25.87 21.20 19.38
CA GLN A 123 26.25 21.74 18.07
C GLN A 123 25.95 20.80 16.89
N PRO A 124 25.55 21.31 15.70
CA PRO A 124 25.49 20.51 14.49
C PRO A 124 26.83 20.57 13.72
N VAL A 125 27.53 19.44 13.62
CA VAL A 125 28.57 19.24 12.59
C VAL A 125 27.87 19.12 11.24
N ARG A 126 27.91 20.22 10.49
CA ARG A 126 27.45 20.35 9.10
C ARG A 126 28.65 20.12 8.20
N LEU A 127 28.79 18.94 7.57
CA LEU A 127 29.74 18.78 6.48
C LEU A 127 29.11 19.38 5.21
N VAL A 128 29.38 20.66 5.00
CA VAL A 128 29.16 21.36 3.73
C VAL A 128 30.34 21.02 2.83
N VAL A 129 30.11 20.35 1.70
CA VAL A 129 31.08 20.37 0.61
C VAL A 129 31.01 21.77 0.00
N ARG A 130 32.01 22.58 0.28
CA ARG A 130 32.26 23.82 -0.46
C ARG A 130 32.83 23.43 -1.82
N ASP A 131 32.28 23.98 -2.90
CA ASP A 131 33.02 24.09 -4.15
C ASP A 131 34.24 24.96 -3.91
N ALA A 132 35.41 24.35 -4.06
CA ALA A 132 36.70 25.00 -3.96
C ALA A 132 37.08 25.56 -5.34
N LYS A 133 36.45 26.67 -5.74
CA LYS A 133 37.09 27.69 -6.59
C LYS A 133 36.27 28.98 -6.67
N ALA A 134 36.92 30.05 -6.24
CA ALA A 134 36.59 31.45 -6.49
C ALA A 134 36.38 31.72 -8.00
N SER A 135 35.67 32.76 -8.45
CA SER A 135 36.02 34.16 -8.19
C SER A 135 34.84 35.14 -8.30
N ASP A 136 34.84 36.08 -7.36
CA ASP A 136 34.44 37.48 -7.47
C ASP A 136 33.21 37.87 -8.29
N GLY A 137 32.20 38.34 -7.55
CA GLY A 137 31.28 39.36 -8.04
C GLY A 137 29.82 38.96 -8.05
N GLY A 138 29.15 39.13 -6.91
CA GLY A 138 27.72 39.48 -6.90
C GLY A 138 26.74 38.32 -7.07
N ALA A 139 26.33 37.74 -5.94
CA ALA A 139 24.99 37.27 -5.59
C ALA A 139 25.13 36.18 -4.53
N ASN A 140 24.80 36.51 -3.28
CA ASN A 140 24.69 35.55 -2.19
C ASN A 140 23.52 34.59 -2.45
N THR A 141 23.71 33.57 -3.29
CA THR A 141 22.84 32.39 -3.30
C THR A 141 23.28 31.48 -2.17
N SER A 142 22.88 31.84 -0.96
CA SER A 142 22.83 30.89 0.16
C SER A 142 22.00 29.69 -0.32
N LEU A 143 22.64 28.53 -0.49
CA LEU A 143 21.96 27.24 -0.60
C LEU A 143 21.17 27.03 0.70
N ILE A 144 19.91 27.49 0.69
CA ILE A 144 18.93 27.20 1.72
C ILE A 144 18.66 25.71 1.58
N ALA A 145 19.26 24.89 2.43
CA ALA A 145 18.91 23.47 2.50
C ALA A 145 17.41 23.34 2.82
N ALA A 146 16.75 22.37 2.20
CA ALA A 146 15.34 22.03 2.43
C ALA A 146 15.06 22.10 3.94
N ALA A 147 14.01 22.85 4.31
CA ALA A 147 13.58 23.21 5.67
C ALA A 147 14.42 22.60 6.80
N HIS A 148 15.14 23.41 7.58
CA HIS A 148 16.01 22.92 8.66
C HIS A 148 15.29 21.91 9.57
N TRP A 149 15.65 20.62 9.47
CA TRP A 149 15.15 19.61 10.40
C TRP A 149 15.74 19.89 11.78
N PRO A 150 14.96 19.74 12.87
CA PRO A 150 15.54 19.78 14.20
C PRO A 150 16.72 18.78 14.28
N PRO A 151 17.90 19.20 14.78
CA PRO A 151 19.06 18.31 14.87
C PRO A 151 18.71 17.01 15.60
N GLY A 152 19.25 15.89 15.11
CA GLY A 152 18.99 14.58 15.70
C GLY A 152 17.57 14.05 15.50
N THR A 153 16.80 14.54 14.51
CA THR A 153 15.48 14.00 14.17
C THR A 153 15.44 13.38 12.77
N SER A 154 14.58 12.36 12.62
CA SER A 154 14.08 11.88 11.32
C SER A 154 12.80 12.62 10.98
N LYS A 155 12.65 13.00 9.71
CA LYS A 155 11.42 13.59 9.20
C LYS A 155 10.56 12.53 8.49
N TYR A 156 9.27 12.56 8.79
CA TYR A 156 8.23 11.81 8.09
C TYR A 156 7.20 12.80 7.57
N ALA A 157 6.49 12.44 6.51
CA ALA A 157 5.37 13.22 6.02
C ALA A 157 4.18 12.30 5.72
N ALA A 158 2.97 12.80 5.93
CA ALA A 158 1.74 12.09 5.59
C ALA A 158 0.75 13.05 4.93
N LEU A 159 -0.07 12.49 4.05
CA LEU A 159 -1.21 13.15 3.42
C LEU A 159 -2.47 12.81 4.22
N VAL A 160 -3.21 13.82 4.65
CA VAL A 160 -4.41 13.68 5.48
C VAL A 160 -5.52 14.55 4.91
N LEU A 161 -6.73 14.01 4.80
CA LEU A 161 -7.93 14.80 4.53
C LEU A 161 -8.40 15.45 5.83
N VAL A 162 -8.57 16.76 5.86
CA VAL A 162 -9.10 17.48 7.03
C VAL A 162 -10.29 18.34 6.62
N PRO A 163 -11.29 18.57 7.50
CA PRO A 163 -12.35 19.52 7.20
C PRO A 163 -11.78 20.91 6.90
N THR A 164 -12.30 21.57 5.86
CA THR A 164 -11.91 22.94 5.51
C THR A 164 -12.23 23.87 6.68
N SER A 165 -11.21 24.54 7.22
CA SER A 165 -11.41 25.51 8.29
C SER A 165 -12.24 26.67 7.76
N ARG A 166 -13.49 26.81 8.22
CA ARG A 166 -14.25 28.03 7.97
C ARG A 166 -13.50 29.18 8.60
N THR A 167 -12.96 30.08 7.78
CA THR A 167 -12.38 31.34 8.22
C THR A 167 -13.38 32.02 9.14
N SER A 168 -12.92 32.38 10.33
CA SER A 168 -13.66 32.79 11.52
C SER A 168 -14.42 34.13 11.40
N GLY A 169 -14.93 34.48 10.21
CA GLY A 169 -15.71 35.69 9.95
C GLY A 169 -17.23 35.51 10.12
N ASP A 170 -17.75 34.30 9.99
CA ASP A 170 -19.20 34.02 10.13
C ASP A 170 -19.53 33.47 11.53
N SER A 171 -19.51 34.36 12.51
CA SER A 171 -19.61 34.05 13.95
C SER A 171 -21.02 33.73 14.48
N SER A 172 -22.04 33.46 13.66
CA SER A 172 -23.44 33.49 14.14
C SER A 172 -24.28 32.23 13.98
N ALA A 173 -23.74 31.12 13.48
CA ALA A 173 -24.48 29.85 13.49
C ALA A 173 -23.61 28.71 14.02
N ALA A 174 -23.64 28.52 15.34
CA ALA A 174 -23.17 27.30 15.97
C ALA A 174 -23.98 26.13 15.39
N LEU A 175 -23.41 25.44 14.39
CA LEU A 175 -23.97 24.19 13.92
C LEU A 175 -24.06 23.25 15.13
N PRO A 176 -25.22 22.63 15.38
CA PRO A 176 -25.39 21.71 16.49
C PRO A 176 -24.29 20.65 16.44
N ALA A 177 -23.90 20.13 17.60
CA ALA A 177 -22.98 19.01 17.79
C ALA A 177 -23.54 17.69 17.20
N GLN A 178 -24.08 17.75 15.98
CA GLN A 178 -24.50 16.63 15.18
C GLN A 178 -23.30 15.73 14.99
N SER A 179 -23.54 14.47 15.38
CA SER A 179 -22.86 13.24 14.97
C SER A 179 -21.55 13.50 14.25
N ARG A 180 -20.41 13.23 14.91
CA ARG A 180 -19.09 13.20 14.26
C ARG A 180 -19.28 12.50 12.92
N SER A 181 -19.28 13.27 11.82
CA SER A 181 -19.61 12.71 10.52
C SER A 181 -18.60 11.61 10.24
N LEU A 182 -19.03 10.53 9.58
CA LEU A 182 -18.17 9.39 9.25
C LEU A 182 -16.85 9.85 8.60
N LEU A 183 -16.90 10.92 7.81
CA LEU A 183 -15.77 11.62 7.22
C LEU A 183 -14.76 12.21 8.23
N ARG A 184 -15.21 12.66 9.40
CA ARG A 184 -14.32 13.15 10.47
C ARG A 184 -13.57 12.02 11.15
N GLN A 185 -14.15 10.82 11.25
CA GLN A 185 -13.47 9.63 11.76
C GLN A 185 -12.45 9.07 10.73
N PHE A 186 -12.74 9.19 9.44
CA PHE A 186 -11.80 8.89 8.35
C PHE A 186 -10.58 9.83 8.35
N ALA A 187 -10.79 11.13 8.58
CA ALA A 187 -9.72 12.14 8.69
C ALA A 187 -8.71 11.87 9.82
N ASP A 188 -9.17 11.44 10.99
CA ASP A 188 -8.32 11.24 12.17
C ASP A 188 -7.47 9.95 12.09
N GLY A 189 -7.90 8.95 11.32
CA GLY A 189 -7.22 7.65 11.15
C GLY A 189 -6.29 7.54 9.94
N ALA A 190 -6.37 8.46 8.96
CA ALA A 190 -5.62 8.42 7.70
C ALA A 190 -4.10 8.62 7.85
N THR A 191 -3.61 8.97 9.05
CA THR A 191 -2.23 9.41 9.31
C THR A 191 -1.15 8.37 9.01
N HIS A 192 -1.47 7.07 9.01
CA HIS A 192 -0.48 6.02 8.76
C HIS A 192 -0.47 5.45 7.34
N GLN A 193 -1.58 5.55 6.59
CA GLN A 193 -1.70 4.96 5.25
C GLN A 193 -0.84 5.69 4.21
N SER A 194 -0.73 7.01 4.36
CA SER A 194 0.07 7.89 3.49
C SER A 194 1.46 8.22 4.06
N LEU A 195 1.84 7.62 5.19
CA LEU A 195 3.07 7.97 5.89
C LEU A 195 4.31 7.54 5.11
N SER A 196 5.12 8.53 4.74
CA SER A 196 6.39 8.38 4.05
C SER A 196 7.53 8.90 4.90
N ARG A 197 8.69 8.23 4.84
CA ARG A 197 9.93 8.70 5.46
C ARG A 197 10.62 9.63 4.48
N CYS A 198 11.05 10.81 4.93
CA CYS A 198 11.74 11.75 4.05
C CYS A 198 13.21 11.38 3.89
N ASN A 199 13.73 11.52 2.68
CA ASN A 199 15.14 11.37 2.38
C ASN A 199 15.94 12.54 2.99
N PRO A 200 16.83 12.30 3.98
CA PRO A 200 17.62 13.36 4.60
C PRO A 200 18.62 14.02 3.64
N ARG A 201 18.89 13.39 2.50
CA ARG A 201 19.81 13.88 1.47
C ARG A 201 19.10 14.59 0.33
N SER A 202 17.78 14.78 0.44
CA SER A 202 17.03 15.51 -0.56
C SER A 202 17.57 16.93 -0.73
N THR A 203 17.81 17.33 -1.97
CA THR A 203 18.19 18.70 -2.34
C THR A 203 16.99 19.50 -2.85
N GLN A 204 15.80 18.91 -2.89
CA GLN A 204 14.60 19.56 -3.44
C GLN A 204 14.00 20.50 -2.40
N LEU A 205 14.03 21.81 -2.70
CA LEU A 205 13.63 22.85 -1.74
C LEU A 205 12.12 23.14 -1.74
N HIS A 206 11.43 22.79 -2.82
CA HIS A 206 10.03 23.15 -3.05
C HIS A 206 9.04 22.08 -2.57
N MET A 207 9.52 20.98 -2.00
CA MET A 207 8.69 19.90 -1.51
C MET A 207 8.82 19.73 0.01
N ALA A 208 7.72 19.33 0.64
CA ALA A 208 7.72 18.96 2.04
C ALA A 208 8.68 17.80 2.32
N CYS A 209 8.70 16.78 1.45
CA CYS A 209 9.35 15.51 1.70
C CYS A 209 9.66 14.79 0.38
N GLU A 210 10.94 14.62 0.03
CA GLU A 210 11.29 13.61 -0.98
C GLU A 210 11.16 12.24 -0.31
N SER A 211 10.07 11.53 -0.59
CA SER A 211 9.81 10.24 0.07
C SER A 211 10.88 9.22 -0.29
N ASP A 212 11.36 8.51 0.72
CA ASP A 212 12.22 7.35 0.55
C ASP A 212 11.41 6.20 -0.05
N PRO A 213 11.66 5.81 -1.32
CA PRO A 213 10.89 4.77 -1.99
C PRO A 213 11.06 3.39 -1.34
N ALA A 214 12.08 3.19 -0.48
CA ALA A 214 12.29 1.96 0.25
C ALA A 214 11.40 1.81 1.49
N TYR A 215 10.73 2.88 1.91
CA TYR A 215 9.97 2.92 3.15
C TYR A 215 8.47 2.73 2.91
N LEU A 216 7.97 1.53 3.18
CA LEU A 216 6.54 1.26 3.35
C LEU A 216 6.18 1.25 4.84
N GLY A 217 5.78 2.41 5.36
CA GLY A 217 5.51 2.62 6.79
C GLY A 217 4.40 1.72 7.32
N ALA A 218 3.27 1.68 6.61
CA ALA A 218 2.16 0.80 6.95
C ALA A 218 2.52 -0.69 6.69
N PRO A 219 2.39 -1.58 7.69
CA PRO A 219 2.71 -3.00 7.52
C PRO A 219 1.89 -3.71 6.43
N TYR A 220 0.62 -3.32 6.23
CA TYR A 220 -0.23 -3.94 5.21
C TYR A 220 0.27 -3.69 3.79
N LEU A 221 0.92 -2.54 3.51
CA LEU A 221 1.50 -2.23 2.21
C LEU A 221 2.62 -3.21 1.84
N ARG A 222 3.36 -3.70 2.83
CA ARG A 222 4.37 -4.75 2.62
C ARG A 222 3.70 -6.07 2.31
N VAL A 223 2.64 -6.42 3.04
CA VAL A 223 1.83 -7.62 2.80
C VAL A 223 1.13 -7.58 1.44
N PHE A 224 0.73 -6.42 0.93
CA PHE A 224 0.17 -6.23 -0.43
C PHE A 224 1.06 -6.81 -1.51
N LEU A 225 2.39 -6.73 -1.36
CA LEU A 225 3.33 -7.31 -2.32
C LEU A 225 3.20 -8.83 -2.46
N SER A 226 2.48 -9.50 -1.55
CA SER A 226 2.13 -10.92 -1.66
C SER A 226 1.29 -11.22 -2.92
N ALA A 227 0.64 -10.22 -3.52
CA ALA A 227 -0.10 -10.39 -4.78
C ALA A 227 0.81 -10.91 -5.91
N PHE A 228 2.07 -10.47 -5.96
CA PHE A 228 3.07 -10.94 -6.94
C PHE A 228 3.35 -12.44 -6.83
N LEU A 229 3.16 -13.04 -5.65
CA LEU A 229 3.45 -14.45 -5.40
C LEU A 229 2.44 -15.39 -6.06
N LEU A 230 1.27 -14.86 -6.38
CA LEU A 230 0.19 -15.60 -7.04
C LEU A 230 0.30 -15.55 -8.57
N LEU A 231 1.14 -14.66 -9.11
CA LEU A 231 1.39 -14.57 -10.55
C LEU A 231 2.27 -15.73 -11.04
N PRO A 232 2.07 -16.20 -12.28
CA PRO A 232 3.01 -17.11 -12.93
C PRO A 232 4.30 -16.39 -13.29
N ALA A 233 5.43 -17.07 -13.12
CA ALA A 233 6.77 -16.53 -13.43
C ALA A 233 6.98 -16.21 -14.92
N THR A 234 6.13 -16.75 -15.80
CA THR A 234 6.19 -16.57 -17.25
C THR A 234 5.71 -15.20 -17.72
N LEU A 235 5.04 -14.41 -16.88
CA LEU A 235 4.62 -13.04 -17.23
C LEU A 235 5.82 -12.09 -17.15
N SER A 236 6.38 -11.71 -18.30
CA SER A 236 7.53 -10.80 -18.37
C SER A 236 7.17 -9.34 -18.11
N GLN A 237 5.97 -8.92 -18.53
CA GLN A 237 5.46 -7.56 -18.44
C GLN A 237 4.09 -7.55 -17.75
N LEU A 238 3.90 -6.58 -16.86
CA LEU A 238 2.74 -6.47 -15.98
C LEU A 238 1.97 -5.17 -16.27
N ASN A 239 0.65 -5.30 -16.35
CA ASN A 239 -0.28 -4.18 -16.23
C ASN A 239 -0.81 -4.13 -14.79
N VAL A 240 -0.54 -3.04 -14.10
CA VAL A 240 -0.87 -2.87 -12.68
C VAL A 240 -1.82 -1.68 -12.53
N ALA A 241 -2.81 -1.78 -11.64
CA ALA A 241 -3.57 -0.63 -11.18
C ALA A 241 -3.53 -0.52 -9.65
N VAL A 242 -3.53 0.71 -9.16
CA VAL A 242 -3.67 1.05 -7.74
C VAL A 242 -4.88 1.97 -7.61
N LEU A 243 -5.91 1.49 -6.93
CA LEU A 243 -7.11 2.25 -6.59
C LEU A 243 -6.93 2.82 -5.19
N GLY A 244 -6.92 4.15 -5.08
CA GLY A 244 -6.51 4.86 -3.87
C GLY A 244 -5.00 5.09 -3.88
N VAL A 245 -4.57 6.26 -4.31
CA VAL A 245 -3.15 6.62 -4.40
C VAL A 245 -2.65 7.09 -3.04
N GLY A 246 -3.48 7.84 -2.31
CA GLY A 246 -3.13 8.40 -1.01
C GLY A 246 -1.85 9.22 -1.09
N GLY A 247 -0.89 8.94 -0.19
CA GLY A 247 0.42 9.60 -0.19
C GLY A 247 1.40 9.13 -1.27
N GLY A 248 1.02 8.16 -2.11
CA GLY A 248 1.85 7.67 -3.21
C GLY A 248 2.96 6.70 -2.81
N SER A 249 3.04 6.26 -1.55
CA SER A 249 4.11 5.39 -1.06
C SER A 249 4.16 4.03 -1.78
N LEU A 250 3.01 3.37 -1.97
CA LEU A 250 2.93 2.11 -2.72
C LEU A 250 3.26 2.29 -4.21
N PRO A 251 2.65 3.23 -4.95
CA PRO A 251 3.06 3.53 -6.32
C PRO A 251 4.55 3.82 -6.45
N LEU A 252 5.12 4.67 -5.59
CA LEU A 252 6.53 5.01 -5.60
C LEU A 252 7.42 3.78 -5.36
N PHE A 253 7.04 2.90 -4.43
CA PHE A 253 7.72 1.63 -4.19
C PHE A 253 7.67 0.73 -5.42
N LEU A 254 6.50 0.59 -6.04
CA LEU A 254 6.32 -0.23 -7.25
C LEU A 254 7.19 0.28 -8.40
N GLN A 255 7.22 1.60 -8.62
CA GLN A 255 8.06 2.22 -9.63
C GLN A 255 9.55 2.05 -9.34
N GLN A 256 9.98 2.03 -8.07
CA GLN A 256 11.39 1.85 -7.73
C GLN A 256 11.86 0.41 -7.88
N TYR A 257 11.09 -0.55 -7.36
CA TYR A 257 11.53 -1.94 -7.24
C TYR A 257 11.03 -2.84 -8.36
N PHE A 258 9.89 -2.54 -8.97
CA PHE A 258 9.28 -3.39 -9.99
C PHE A 258 9.26 -2.77 -11.39
N ALA A 259 9.78 -1.55 -11.58
CA ALA A 259 9.86 -0.88 -12.89
C ALA A 259 10.28 -1.78 -14.06
N PRO A 260 11.30 -2.66 -13.95
CA PRO A 260 11.69 -3.52 -15.07
C PRO A 260 10.60 -4.46 -15.60
N ARG A 261 9.57 -4.75 -14.80
CA ARG A 261 8.42 -5.59 -15.18
C ARG A 261 7.13 -4.80 -15.37
N LEU A 262 7.07 -3.55 -14.94
CA LEU A 262 5.89 -2.72 -15.13
C LEU A 262 5.86 -2.22 -16.56
N HIS A 263 4.95 -2.78 -17.36
CA HIS A 263 4.63 -2.19 -18.66
C HIS A 263 3.70 -1.00 -18.47
N ARG A 264 2.71 -1.15 -17.59
CA ARG A 264 1.70 -0.11 -17.31
C ARG A 264 1.36 -0.05 -15.83
N CYS A 265 1.21 1.15 -15.29
CA CYS A 265 0.80 1.40 -13.91
C CYS A 265 -0.28 2.49 -13.88
N ASP A 266 -1.54 2.07 -13.71
CA ASP A 266 -2.68 2.97 -13.60
C ASP A 266 -2.87 3.38 -12.13
N LEU A 267 -2.85 4.68 -11.86
CA LEU A 267 -3.02 5.28 -10.55
C LEU A 267 -4.37 6.00 -10.54
N VAL A 268 -5.32 5.46 -9.76
CA VAL A 268 -6.71 5.91 -9.75
C VAL A 268 -7.01 6.52 -8.40
N ASP A 269 -7.43 7.78 -8.39
CA ASP A 269 -7.87 8.47 -7.18
C ASP A 269 -9.03 9.40 -7.53
N VAL A 270 -10.04 9.42 -6.67
CA VAL A 270 -11.22 10.27 -6.87
C VAL A 270 -10.89 11.74 -6.64
N GLU A 271 -9.94 12.05 -5.74
CA GLU A 271 -9.61 13.42 -5.38
C GLU A 271 -8.30 13.85 -6.06
N PRO A 272 -8.35 14.74 -7.08
CA PRO A 272 -7.15 15.15 -7.81
C PRO A 272 -6.11 15.84 -6.91
N MET A 273 -6.54 16.51 -5.83
CA MET A 273 -5.61 17.12 -4.89
C MET A 273 -4.76 16.10 -4.11
N CYS A 274 -5.22 14.85 -3.97
CA CYS A 274 -4.41 13.79 -3.35
C CYS A 274 -3.20 13.47 -4.23
N ILE A 275 -3.41 13.26 -5.53
CA ILE A 275 -2.34 12.99 -6.49
C ILE A 275 -1.39 14.19 -6.60
N LYS A 276 -1.94 15.41 -6.71
CA LYS A 276 -1.15 16.63 -6.77
C LYS A 276 -0.23 16.76 -5.56
N ALA A 277 -0.75 16.60 -4.35
CA ALA A 277 0.04 16.65 -3.12
C ALA A 277 1.08 15.52 -3.05
N ALA A 278 0.75 14.30 -3.48
CA ALA A 278 1.69 13.18 -3.50
C ALA A 278 2.88 13.44 -4.43
N VAL A 279 2.65 14.06 -5.59
CA VAL A 279 3.71 14.44 -6.54
C VAL A 279 4.52 15.63 -6.01
N GLU A 280 3.85 16.76 -5.77
CA GLU A 280 4.52 18.02 -5.46
C GLU A 280 5.18 18.03 -4.08
N GLN A 281 4.60 17.35 -3.10
CA GLN A 281 5.04 17.43 -1.70
C GLN A 281 5.68 16.16 -1.17
N LEU A 282 5.37 15.00 -1.74
CA LEU A 282 5.88 13.71 -1.28
C LEU A 282 6.84 13.05 -2.29
N GLY A 283 7.10 13.65 -3.45
CA GLY A 283 8.08 13.16 -4.42
C GLY A 283 7.66 11.89 -5.14
N MET A 284 6.35 11.59 -5.21
CA MET A 284 5.84 10.57 -6.11
C MET A 284 6.18 10.97 -7.56
N LYS A 285 6.81 10.07 -8.31
CA LYS A 285 7.24 10.39 -9.68
C LYS A 285 6.07 10.30 -10.65
N GLU A 286 5.96 11.31 -11.52
CA GLU A 286 4.96 11.38 -12.59
C GLU A 286 5.19 10.35 -13.70
N LEU A 287 6.44 9.92 -13.89
CA LEU A 287 6.85 9.11 -15.03
C LEU A 287 7.75 7.96 -14.57
N LEU A 288 7.53 6.77 -15.14
CA LEU A 288 8.51 5.71 -15.11
C LEU A 288 9.75 6.18 -15.88
N ASN A 289 10.91 6.14 -15.22
CA ASN A 289 12.14 6.75 -15.71
C ASN A 289 12.87 5.93 -16.79
N THR A 290 12.12 5.19 -17.61
CA THR A 290 12.66 4.36 -18.68
C THR A 290 12.10 4.84 -20.00
N VAL A 291 12.94 5.55 -20.76
CA VAL A 291 12.68 6.03 -22.13
C VAL A 291 12.11 4.92 -23.02
N ALA A 292 12.56 3.67 -22.82
CA ALA A 292 12.09 2.50 -23.56
C ALA A 292 10.60 2.18 -23.39
N LEU A 293 10.02 2.34 -22.19
CA LEU A 293 8.60 2.06 -21.96
C LEU A 293 7.70 3.06 -22.68
N ARG A 294 8.13 4.31 -22.79
CA ARG A 294 7.34 5.37 -23.45
C ARG A 294 7.16 5.10 -24.94
N CYS A 295 8.16 4.53 -25.60
CA CYS A 295 8.08 4.17 -27.02
C CYS A 295 7.06 3.06 -27.30
N GLU A 296 6.71 2.24 -26.30
CA GLU A 296 5.75 1.13 -26.44
C GLU A 296 4.34 1.48 -25.91
N GLY A 297 4.11 2.73 -25.49
CA GLY A 297 2.85 3.15 -24.86
C GLY A 297 2.70 2.66 -23.42
N GLY A 298 3.78 2.17 -22.81
CA GLY A 298 3.87 1.84 -21.39
C GLY A 298 4.21 3.07 -20.54
N GLY A 299 3.87 3.02 -19.25
CA GLY A 299 4.05 4.17 -18.37
C GLY A 299 3.21 4.15 -17.11
N VAL A 300 3.26 5.27 -16.39
CA VAL A 300 2.32 5.59 -15.30
C VAL A 300 1.21 6.44 -15.89
N HIS A 301 -0.04 6.07 -15.60
CA HIS A 301 -1.22 6.78 -16.05
C HIS A 301 -2.05 7.19 -14.84
N TYR A 302 -2.57 8.41 -14.86
CA TYR A 302 -3.42 8.92 -13.79
C TYR A 302 -4.87 8.96 -14.24
N TYR A 303 -5.76 8.53 -13.36
CA TYR A 303 -7.20 8.52 -13.56
C TYR A 303 -7.85 9.28 -12.40
N LEU A 304 -8.43 10.44 -12.72
CA LEU A 304 -9.07 11.35 -11.75
C LEU A 304 -10.59 11.09 -11.71
N GLU A 305 -10.96 9.86 -11.36
CA GLU A 305 -12.35 9.38 -11.39
C GLU A 305 -12.62 8.41 -10.23
N ASP A 306 -13.90 8.07 -10.04
CA ASP A 306 -14.29 7.05 -9.08
C ASP A 306 -13.77 5.67 -9.48
N ALA A 307 -13.38 4.86 -8.49
CA ALA A 307 -12.85 3.51 -8.73
C ALA A 307 -13.86 2.59 -9.44
N VAL A 308 -15.15 2.73 -9.16
CA VAL A 308 -16.23 1.98 -9.83
C VAL A 308 -16.31 2.38 -11.29
N ASP A 309 -16.25 3.68 -11.59
CA ASP A 309 -16.30 4.22 -12.95
C ASP A 309 -15.09 3.74 -13.76
N TYR A 310 -13.88 3.87 -13.21
CA TYR A 310 -12.65 3.40 -13.85
C TYR A 310 -12.74 1.90 -14.21
N LEU A 311 -13.18 1.06 -13.27
CA LEU A 311 -13.31 -0.37 -13.53
C LEU A 311 -14.44 -0.67 -14.55
N SER A 312 -15.55 0.06 -14.50
CA SER A 312 -16.67 -0.08 -15.43
C SER A 312 -16.25 0.23 -16.86
N HIS A 313 -15.55 1.36 -17.08
CA HIS A 313 -14.97 1.71 -18.36
C HIS A 313 -14.02 0.63 -18.90
N ARG A 314 -13.29 -0.03 -18.00
CA ARG A 314 -12.28 -1.03 -18.35
C ARG A 314 -12.88 -2.38 -18.74
N VAL A 315 -13.92 -2.83 -18.03
CA VAL A 315 -14.69 -4.04 -18.39
C VAL A 315 -15.51 -3.79 -19.67
N GLY A 316 -16.01 -2.57 -19.85
CA GLY A 316 -16.90 -2.18 -20.93
C GLY A 316 -18.34 -2.69 -20.72
N ASP A 317 -19.31 -1.96 -21.26
CA ASP A 317 -20.75 -2.24 -21.06
C ASP A 317 -21.20 -3.65 -21.51
N ALA A 318 -20.47 -4.28 -22.43
CA ALA A 318 -20.87 -5.53 -23.07
C ALA A 318 -20.68 -6.78 -22.18
N ASP A 319 -19.69 -6.78 -21.28
CA ASP A 319 -19.31 -7.98 -20.51
C ASP A 319 -20.04 -8.12 -19.17
N CYS A 320 -20.68 -7.06 -18.67
CA CYS A 320 -21.42 -7.09 -17.40
C CYS A 320 -22.83 -7.73 -17.50
N ARG A 321 -23.44 -7.76 -18.70
CA ARG A 321 -24.80 -8.29 -18.89
C ARG A 321 -24.86 -9.77 -19.26
N THR A 322 -23.73 -10.40 -19.60
CA THR A 322 -23.71 -11.78 -20.08
C THR A 322 -23.49 -12.77 -18.92
N GLY A 323 -24.58 -13.11 -18.22
CA GLY A 323 -24.76 -14.49 -17.75
C GLY A 323 -24.54 -14.81 -16.27
N TRP A 324 -24.51 -13.84 -15.35
CA TRP A 324 -24.74 -14.18 -13.94
C TRP A 324 -26.25 -14.20 -13.65
N PRO A 325 -26.79 -15.21 -12.96
CA PRO A 325 -28.20 -15.25 -12.60
C PRO A 325 -28.45 -14.24 -11.47
N LEU A 326 -28.43 -12.95 -11.80
CA LEU A 326 -29.20 -11.97 -11.07
C LEU A 326 -30.65 -12.42 -11.21
N GLN A 327 -31.26 -12.82 -10.10
CA GLN A 327 -32.71 -13.00 -10.00
C GLN A 327 -33.37 -11.66 -10.31
N ALA A 328 -33.53 -11.36 -11.59
CA ALA A 328 -34.21 -10.18 -12.06
C ALA A 328 -35.72 -10.42 -11.94
N GLY A 329 -36.35 -9.70 -11.01
CA GLY A 329 -37.78 -9.47 -11.05
C GLY A 329 -38.17 -8.90 -12.41
N SER A 330 -39.25 -9.43 -12.98
CA SER A 330 -39.74 -9.13 -14.31
C SER A 330 -40.13 -7.67 -14.47
N GLY A 331 -39.34 -6.89 -15.21
CA GLY A 331 -39.71 -5.56 -15.69
C GLY A 331 -39.24 -5.39 -17.14
N ARG A 332 -40.17 -5.55 -18.09
CA ARG A 332 -39.94 -5.32 -19.52
C ARG A 332 -39.68 -3.84 -19.78
N SER A 333 -38.60 -3.50 -20.47
CA SER A 333 -38.61 -2.37 -21.41
C SER A 333 -37.59 -2.59 -22.52
N ALA A 334 -38.07 -2.48 -23.76
CA ALA A 334 -37.30 -2.59 -24.98
C ALA A 334 -36.92 -1.18 -25.46
N GLY A 335 -35.66 -0.98 -25.79
CA GLY A 335 -35.16 0.23 -26.42
C GLY A 335 -33.84 -0.06 -27.12
N SER A 336 -33.89 -0.12 -28.45
CA SER A 336 -32.75 -0.24 -29.35
C SER A 336 -31.96 1.07 -29.41
N GLY A 337 -30.66 1.04 -29.11
CA GLY A 337 -29.75 2.18 -29.26
C GLY A 337 -28.44 1.74 -29.90
N GLU A 338 -28.04 2.47 -30.92
CA GLU A 338 -26.87 2.26 -31.77
C GLU A 338 -25.55 2.22 -30.98
N GLY A 339 -24.68 1.27 -31.34
CA GLY A 339 -23.39 1.05 -30.70
C GLY A 339 -22.35 2.09 -31.11
N ALA A 340 -22.10 3.07 -30.26
CA ALA A 340 -20.94 3.95 -30.36
C ALA A 340 -19.67 3.17 -29.96
N SER A 341 -18.72 3.08 -30.89
CA SER A 341 -17.38 2.53 -30.63
C SER A 341 -16.64 3.43 -29.66
N ALA A 342 -16.58 3.05 -28.38
CA ALA A 342 -15.83 3.76 -27.34
C ALA A 342 -14.34 3.82 -27.70
N ALA A 343 -13.87 5.00 -28.10
CA ALA A 343 -12.46 5.29 -28.27
C ALA A 343 -11.74 5.12 -26.91
N PRO A 344 -10.50 4.59 -26.89
CA PRO A 344 -9.76 4.46 -25.64
C PRO A 344 -9.55 5.85 -25.02
N HIS A 345 -10.09 6.06 -23.81
CA HIS A 345 -9.84 7.25 -23.03
C HIS A 345 -8.34 7.36 -22.74
N HIS A 346 -7.68 8.34 -23.36
CA HIS A 346 -6.31 8.72 -23.02
C HIS A 346 -6.33 9.41 -21.66
N GLY A 347 -5.53 8.91 -20.71
CA GLY A 347 -5.46 9.48 -19.36
C GLY A 347 -5.16 10.98 -19.41
N THR A 348 -5.93 11.77 -18.66
CA THR A 348 -5.72 13.21 -18.59
C THR A 348 -4.40 13.47 -17.88
N PRO A 349 -3.43 14.18 -18.49
CA PRO A 349 -2.26 14.62 -17.76
C PRO A 349 -2.70 15.51 -16.59
N VAL A 350 -2.38 15.10 -15.37
CA VAL A 350 -2.70 15.83 -14.13
C VAL A 350 -1.95 17.17 -14.08
N PHE A 351 -0.85 17.28 -14.81
CA PHE A 351 0.01 18.46 -14.87
C PHE A 351 -0.06 19.05 -16.27
N HIS A 352 -0.33 20.35 -16.37
CA HIS A 352 -0.48 21.08 -17.63
C HIS A 352 0.78 21.05 -18.52
N ASP A 353 1.94 20.67 -17.97
CA ASP A 353 3.23 20.56 -18.67
C ASP A 353 3.67 19.11 -18.95
N ALA A 354 2.84 18.10 -18.61
CA ALA A 354 3.19 16.72 -18.90
C ALA A 354 3.13 16.48 -20.41
N VAL A 355 4.31 16.36 -21.02
CA VAL A 355 4.57 16.09 -22.43
C VAL A 355 3.54 15.13 -23.01
N GLN A 356 2.71 15.61 -23.94
CA GLN A 356 1.80 14.74 -24.67
C GLN A 356 2.57 13.58 -25.30
N PRO A 357 2.08 12.35 -25.20
CA PRO A 357 2.77 11.21 -25.78
C PRO A 357 2.93 11.41 -27.28
N THR A 358 4.18 11.59 -27.73
CA THR A 358 4.54 11.57 -29.16
C THR A 358 3.98 10.28 -29.77
N PRO A 359 3.30 10.32 -30.93
CA PRO A 359 2.76 9.14 -31.58
C PRO A 359 3.91 8.29 -32.14
N ALA A 360 4.53 7.49 -31.27
CA ALA A 360 5.49 6.47 -31.65
C ALA A 360 4.74 5.22 -32.09
N ALA A 361 5.27 4.54 -33.11
CA ALA A 361 4.71 3.33 -33.70
C ALA A 361 4.56 2.21 -32.66
N ALA A 362 3.41 2.16 -31.99
CA ALA A 362 3.06 1.11 -31.05
C ALA A 362 3.04 -0.22 -31.81
N ARG A 363 3.99 -1.11 -31.50
CA ARG A 363 3.85 -2.53 -31.80
C ARG A 363 2.47 -2.96 -31.28
N ALA A 364 1.69 -3.61 -32.13
CA ALA A 364 0.31 -4.01 -31.86
C ALA A 364 0.21 -4.98 -30.68
N THR A 365 0.33 -4.47 -29.45
CA THR A 365 -0.25 -5.13 -28.28
C THR A 365 -1.76 -5.13 -28.52
N SER A 366 -2.38 -6.31 -28.47
CA SER A 366 -3.81 -6.39 -28.72
C SER A 366 -4.53 -5.47 -27.75
N ALA A 367 -5.51 -4.69 -28.22
CA ALA A 367 -6.30 -3.78 -27.38
C ALA A 367 -6.87 -4.50 -26.14
N LYS A 368 -7.13 -5.81 -26.26
CA LYS A 368 -7.52 -6.69 -25.16
C LYS A 368 -6.49 -6.76 -24.04
N ARG A 369 -5.19 -6.86 -24.35
CA ARG A 369 -4.13 -6.90 -23.32
C ARG A 369 -4.01 -5.59 -22.57
N GLN A 370 -4.20 -4.46 -23.25
CA GLN A 370 -4.17 -3.13 -22.61
C GLN A 370 -5.32 -2.95 -21.60
N ARG A 371 -6.45 -3.65 -21.82
CA ARG A 371 -7.64 -3.64 -20.95
C ARG A 371 -7.65 -4.70 -19.85
N GLN A 372 -6.60 -5.51 -19.68
CA GLN A 372 -6.54 -6.52 -18.61
C GLN A 372 -5.45 -6.19 -17.60
N LEU A 373 -5.74 -6.35 -16.30
CA LEU A 373 -4.80 -6.13 -15.20
C LEU A 373 -4.21 -7.47 -14.77
N ASP A 374 -2.90 -7.50 -14.59
CA ASP A 374 -2.21 -8.60 -13.92
C ASP A 374 -2.23 -8.39 -12.41
N LEU A 375 -2.16 -7.14 -11.95
CA LEU A 375 -2.30 -6.79 -10.54
C LEU A 375 -3.25 -5.63 -10.36
N LEU A 376 -4.15 -5.76 -9.39
CA LEU A 376 -5.07 -4.71 -8.95
C LEU A 376 -4.91 -4.53 -7.44
N PHE A 377 -4.37 -3.41 -7.01
CA PHE A 377 -4.29 -3.04 -5.59
C PHE A 377 -5.49 -2.14 -5.25
N VAL A 378 -6.29 -2.54 -4.26
CA VAL A 378 -7.47 -1.80 -3.80
C VAL A 378 -7.19 -1.30 -2.39
N ASP A 379 -6.76 -0.04 -2.31
CA ASP A 379 -6.43 0.68 -1.08
C ASP A 379 -7.33 1.92 -0.88
N LEU A 380 -8.63 1.71 -1.12
CA LEU A 380 -9.66 2.76 -1.03
C LEU A 380 -10.19 2.95 0.41
N PHE A 381 -9.70 2.14 1.35
CA PHE A 381 -10.28 2.02 2.68
C PHE A 381 -9.58 2.95 3.65
N VAL A 382 -10.16 4.13 3.86
CA VAL A 382 -9.70 5.04 4.91
C VAL A 382 -10.30 4.58 6.24
N GLY A 383 -9.52 4.53 7.31
CA GLY A 383 -10.04 4.25 8.67
C GLY A 383 -10.64 2.85 8.88
N SER A 384 -11.62 2.75 9.78
CA SER A 384 -12.18 1.47 10.28
C SER A 384 -13.44 0.99 9.55
N GLU A 385 -14.06 1.83 8.74
CA GLU A 385 -15.33 1.53 8.09
C GLU A 385 -15.15 1.28 6.60
N LEU A 386 -15.91 0.31 6.10
CA LEU A 386 -15.90 -0.11 4.71
C LEU A 386 -17.09 0.54 4.00
N ASP A 387 -16.85 1.36 2.99
CA ASP A 387 -17.93 1.87 2.14
C ASP A 387 -18.62 0.68 1.44
N THR A 388 -19.96 0.66 1.52
CA THR A 388 -20.80 -0.37 0.92
C THR A 388 -20.61 -0.50 -0.58
N ALA A 389 -20.28 0.58 -1.30
CA ALA A 389 -20.06 0.56 -2.74
C ALA A 389 -18.82 -0.27 -3.10
N VAL A 390 -17.69 -0.01 -2.46
CA VAL A 390 -16.40 -0.71 -2.69
C VAL A 390 -16.32 -2.09 -2.04
N THR A 391 -17.35 -2.48 -1.29
CA THR A 391 -17.50 -3.82 -0.72
C THR A 391 -18.66 -4.61 -1.29
N SER A 392 -19.37 -4.03 -2.26
CA SER A 392 -20.51 -4.64 -2.94
C SER A 392 -20.11 -5.83 -3.80
N HIS A 393 -21.09 -6.68 -4.12
CA HIS A 393 -20.86 -7.81 -5.02
C HIS A 393 -20.55 -7.30 -6.45
N GLU A 394 -21.22 -6.23 -6.87
CA GLU A 394 -21.06 -5.56 -8.16
C GLU A 394 -19.62 -5.04 -8.34
N PHE A 395 -19.08 -4.36 -7.33
CA PHE A 395 -17.69 -3.88 -7.37
C PHE A 395 -16.68 -5.03 -7.46
N LEU A 396 -16.91 -6.12 -6.72
CA LEU A 396 -16.05 -7.31 -6.82
C LEU A 396 -16.12 -7.95 -8.21
N CYS A 397 -17.30 -7.97 -8.84
CA CYS A 397 -17.47 -8.42 -10.22
C CYS A 397 -16.70 -7.54 -11.20
N LEU A 398 -16.72 -6.22 -11.04
CA LEU A 398 -15.93 -5.28 -11.83
C LEU A 398 -14.42 -5.52 -11.66
N CYS A 399 -13.97 -5.67 -10.41
CA CYS A 399 -12.59 -6.03 -10.10
C CYS A 399 -12.19 -7.30 -10.86
N ARG A 400 -12.97 -8.38 -10.74
CA ARG A 400 -12.72 -9.65 -11.43
C ARG A 400 -12.73 -9.49 -12.95
N GLY A 401 -13.69 -8.77 -13.52
CA GLY A 401 -13.81 -8.54 -14.96
C GLY A 401 -12.62 -7.79 -15.54
N SER A 402 -12.00 -6.91 -14.75
CA SER A 402 -10.82 -6.14 -15.16
C SER A 402 -9.51 -6.95 -15.15
N LEU A 403 -9.47 -8.09 -14.46
CA LEU A 403 -8.25 -8.92 -14.35
C LEU A 403 -8.00 -9.77 -15.60
N SER A 404 -6.73 -10.02 -15.90
CA SER A 404 -6.32 -11.08 -16.80
C SER A 404 -6.66 -12.46 -16.19
N PRO A 405 -6.65 -13.56 -16.97
CA PRO A 405 -6.90 -14.90 -16.44
C PRO A 405 -5.96 -15.33 -15.29
N HIS A 406 -4.79 -14.70 -15.21
CA HIS A 406 -3.79 -14.91 -14.16
C HIS A 406 -3.71 -13.74 -13.17
N GLY A 407 -4.54 -12.71 -13.37
CA GLY A 407 -4.51 -11.49 -12.59
C GLY A 407 -4.92 -11.72 -11.14
N VAL A 408 -4.45 -10.82 -10.27
CA VAL A 408 -4.66 -10.88 -8.84
C VAL A 408 -5.15 -9.52 -8.35
N ALA A 409 -6.25 -9.51 -7.63
CA ALA A 409 -6.67 -8.36 -6.84
C ALA A 409 -6.18 -8.50 -5.39
N ALA A 410 -5.71 -7.42 -4.78
CA ALA A 410 -5.30 -7.34 -3.38
C ALA A 410 -6.09 -6.23 -2.69
N PHE A 411 -6.80 -6.58 -1.61
CA PHE A 411 -7.68 -5.68 -0.86
C PHE A 411 -7.11 -5.46 0.55
N ASN A 412 -7.08 -4.20 1.00
CA ASN A 412 -6.70 -3.83 2.36
C ASN A 412 -7.96 -3.74 3.22
N LEU A 413 -8.18 -4.66 4.16
CA LEU A 413 -9.35 -4.62 5.03
C LEU A 413 -8.96 -4.13 6.43
N PRO A 414 -9.62 -3.11 7.02
CA PRO A 414 -9.27 -2.58 8.33
C PRO A 414 -9.63 -3.52 9.50
N ALA A 415 -10.42 -4.56 9.24
CA ALA A 415 -10.67 -5.67 10.13
C ALA A 415 -11.00 -6.93 9.31
N ALA A 416 -10.99 -8.10 9.95
CA ALA A 416 -11.40 -9.37 9.35
C ALA A 416 -12.92 -9.39 9.04
N ASP A 417 -13.34 -8.73 7.95
CA ASP A 417 -14.72 -8.75 7.48
C ASP A 417 -15.02 -10.09 6.77
N LYS A 418 -15.62 -11.01 7.53
CA LYS A 418 -16.03 -12.32 7.03
C LYS A 418 -17.05 -12.22 5.89
N ARG A 419 -17.92 -11.21 5.87
CA ARG A 419 -18.92 -11.03 4.81
C ARG A 419 -18.25 -10.60 3.51
N PHE A 420 -17.29 -9.67 3.59
CA PHE A 420 -16.49 -9.30 2.42
C PHE A 420 -15.74 -10.51 1.86
N VAL A 421 -15.04 -11.27 2.71
CA VAL A 421 -14.35 -12.50 2.29
C VAL A 421 -15.29 -13.51 1.67
N GLN A 422 -16.50 -13.69 2.22
CA GLN A 422 -17.51 -14.57 1.64
C GLN A 422 -17.90 -14.10 0.23
N ARG A 423 -18.17 -12.81 0.04
CA ARG A 423 -18.46 -12.25 -1.29
C ARG A 423 -17.28 -12.42 -2.25
N CYS A 424 -16.04 -12.26 -1.79
CA CYS A 424 -14.87 -12.60 -2.60
C CYS A 424 -14.86 -14.07 -3.02
N ASN A 425 -15.22 -15.00 -2.13
CA ASN A 425 -15.30 -16.42 -2.47
C ASN A 425 -16.40 -16.72 -3.50
N GLU A 426 -17.54 -16.03 -3.41
CA GLU A 426 -18.64 -16.12 -4.37
C GLU A 426 -18.21 -15.60 -5.75
N VAL A 427 -17.57 -14.43 -5.79
CA VAL A 427 -17.16 -13.78 -7.04
C VAL A 427 -15.92 -14.40 -7.66
N PHE A 428 -14.86 -14.71 -6.89
CA PHE A 428 -13.57 -15.18 -7.40
C PHE A 428 -13.39 -16.71 -7.30
N GLY A 429 -14.24 -17.39 -6.53
CA GLY A 429 -14.14 -18.83 -6.23
C GLY A 429 -13.33 -19.09 -4.95
N SER A 430 -13.82 -20.02 -4.12
CA SER A 430 -13.27 -20.28 -2.78
C SER A 430 -11.82 -20.77 -2.73
N ARG A 431 -11.30 -21.32 -3.84
CA ARG A 431 -9.89 -21.74 -3.97
C ARG A 431 -8.97 -20.65 -4.52
N ASN A 432 -9.52 -19.48 -4.84
CA ASN A 432 -8.80 -18.37 -5.44
C ASN A 432 -8.63 -17.19 -4.47
N VAL A 433 -9.19 -17.27 -3.27
CA VAL A 433 -9.11 -16.23 -2.23
C VAL A 433 -8.17 -16.66 -1.12
N TYR A 434 -7.24 -15.77 -0.76
CA TYR A 434 -6.24 -15.94 0.29
C TYR A 434 -6.35 -14.81 1.30
N ARG A 435 -6.16 -15.16 2.56
CA ARG A 435 -6.27 -14.26 3.70
C ARG A 435 -4.92 -14.18 4.39
N ILE A 436 -4.36 -12.98 4.48
CA ILE A 436 -3.04 -12.75 5.09
C ILE A 436 -3.20 -11.76 6.23
N PRO A 437 -3.08 -12.21 7.50
CA PRO A 437 -3.13 -11.30 8.64
C PRO A 437 -1.92 -10.37 8.60
N VAL A 438 -2.13 -9.09 8.91
CA VAL A 438 -1.05 -8.10 8.96
C VAL A 438 -0.47 -8.06 10.38
N PRO A 439 0.84 -8.28 10.58
CA PRO A 439 1.43 -8.22 11.91
C PRO A 439 1.26 -6.84 12.57
N ALA A 440 0.94 -6.85 13.87
CA ALA A 440 0.76 -5.64 14.69
C ALA A 440 -0.29 -4.64 14.15
N SER A 441 -1.30 -5.15 13.44
CA SER A 441 -2.40 -4.37 12.90
C SER A 441 -3.68 -5.21 12.96
N SER A 442 -4.84 -4.55 13.08
CA SER A 442 -6.14 -5.21 12.88
C SER A 442 -6.42 -5.49 11.40
N ASN A 443 -5.61 -4.94 10.50
CA ASN A 443 -5.80 -5.08 9.08
C ASN A 443 -5.56 -6.51 8.61
N GLU A 444 -6.24 -6.87 7.53
CA GLU A 444 -6.07 -8.11 6.82
C GLU A 444 -5.93 -7.82 5.33
N VAL A 445 -5.00 -8.49 4.66
CA VAL A 445 -4.88 -8.42 3.21
C VAL A 445 -5.58 -9.62 2.61
N VAL A 446 -6.57 -9.37 1.75
CA VAL A 446 -7.24 -10.41 0.98
C VAL A 446 -6.71 -10.40 -0.44
N LEU A 447 -6.17 -11.53 -0.91
CA LEU A 447 -5.75 -11.71 -2.31
C LEU A 447 -6.78 -12.56 -3.04
N ALA A 448 -7.23 -12.14 -4.20
CA ALA A 448 -8.20 -12.87 -5.02
C ALA A 448 -7.70 -13.03 -6.46
N ARG A 449 -7.55 -14.27 -6.93
CA ARG A 449 -7.14 -14.57 -8.31
C ARG A 449 -8.33 -14.54 -9.26
N GLY A 450 -8.18 -13.90 -10.42
CA GLY A 450 -9.25 -13.81 -11.44
C GLY A 450 -9.70 -15.18 -11.97
N GLY A 451 -8.76 -16.10 -12.17
CA GLY A 451 -9.01 -17.44 -12.68
C GLY A 451 -9.44 -17.46 -14.17
N ALA A 452 -9.24 -18.58 -14.85
CA ALA A 452 -9.74 -18.73 -16.22
C ALA A 452 -11.27 -18.85 -16.23
N LYS A 453 -11.95 -18.12 -17.13
CA LYS A 453 -13.36 -18.37 -17.45
C LYS A 453 -13.43 -19.60 -18.37
N ASN A 454 -13.66 -20.79 -17.82
CA ASN A 454 -13.98 -21.96 -18.64
C ASN A 454 -15.49 -22.22 -18.56
N SER A 455 -16.19 -22.00 -19.68
CA SER A 455 -17.57 -22.45 -19.90
C SER A 455 -18.57 -22.07 -18.79
N GLY A 456 -18.55 -20.81 -18.33
CA GLY A 456 -19.48 -20.29 -17.32
C GLY A 456 -19.14 -20.65 -15.87
N ALA A 457 -18.20 -21.57 -15.63
CA ALA A 457 -17.69 -21.88 -14.31
C ALA A 457 -16.31 -21.22 -14.08
N VAL A 458 -16.09 -20.76 -12.86
CA VAL A 458 -14.81 -20.23 -12.41
C VAL A 458 -13.81 -21.39 -12.36
N ALA A 459 -12.83 -21.42 -13.26
CA ALA A 459 -11.78 -22.43 -13.16
C ALA A 459 -10.97 -22.16 -11.88
N ASN A 460 -10.93 -23.16 -10.99
CA ASN A 460 -10.12 -23.10 -9.79
C ASN A 460 -8.65 -23.13 -10.20
N ALA A 461 -7.91 -22.07 -9.87
CA ALA A 461 -6.46 -22.11 -10.04
C ALA A 461 -5.85 -23.07 -8.98
N PRO A 462 -4.67 -23.66 -9.26
CA PRO A 462 -4.02 -24.56 -8.32
C PRO A 462 -3.87 -23.90 -6.95
N HIS A 463 -4.27 -24.59 -5.89
CA HIS A 463 -4.12 -24.08 -4.53
C HIS A 463 -2.62 -24.04 -4.19
N LEU A 464 -2.11 -22.85 -3.86
CA LEU A 464 -0.76 -22.70 -3.32
C LEU A 464 -0.77 -22.89 -1.81
N SER A 465 0.08 -23.79 -1.30
CA SER A 465 0.26 -23.96 0.14
C SER A 465 0.95 -22.74 0.77
N HIS A 466 0.77 -22.56 2.09
CA HIS A 466 1.44 -21.48 2.82
C HIS A 466 2.97 -21.58 2.73
N ARG A 467 3.54 -22.79 2.82
CA ARG A 467 4.97 -23.03 2.59
C ARG A 467 5.46 -22.56 1.22
N LEU A 468 4.67 -22.77 0.18
CA LEU A 468 5.02 -22.31 -1.16
C LEU A 468 4.96 -20.77 -1.26
N LEU A 469 3.95 -20.14 -0.66
CA LEU A 469 3.87 -18.67 -0.58
C LEU A 469 5.06 -18.09 0.19
N PHE A 470 5.43 -18.68 1.32
CA PHE A 470 6.59 -18.28 2.11
C PHE A 470 7.88 -18.33 1.29
N ARG A 471 8.14 -19.45 0.59
CA ARG A 471 9.31 -19.59 -0.28
C ARG A 471 9.33 -18.56 -1.40
N ARG A 472 8.20 -18.36 -2.08
CA ARG A 472 8.08 -17.35 -3.15
C ARG A 472 8.34 -15.94 -2.62
N ALA A 473 7.93 -15.62 -1.39
CA ALA A 473 8.20 -14.32 -0.77
C ALA A 473 9.69 -14.09 -0.52
N GLN A 474 10.42 -15.12 -0.11
CA GLN A 474 11.89 -15.04 0.02
C GLN A 474 12.56 -14.84 -1.34
N GLU A 475 12.13 -15.61 -2.35
CA GLU A 475 12.63 -15.49 -3.73
C GLU A 475 12.35 -14.10 -4.31
N LEU A 476 11.14 -13.57 -4.12
CA LEU A 476 10.77 -12.21 -4.55
C LEU A 476 11.63 -11.16 -3.85
N SER A 477 11.80 -11.27 -2.53
CA SER A 477 12.60 -10.32 -1.75
C SER A 477 14.06 -10.30 -2.21
N ALA A 478 14.63 -11.47 -2.48
CA ALA A 478 15.99 -11.60 -3.01
C ALA A 478 16.12 -11.09 -4.45
N GLN A 479 15.18 -11.46 -5.32
CA GLN A 479 15.19 -11.11 -6.74
C GLN A 479 15.16 -9.60 -6.96
N TYR A 480 14.28 -8.88 -6.25
CA TYR A 480 14.13 -7.43 -6.38
C TYR A 480 14.94 -6.65 -5.35
N ARG A 481 15.73 -7.33 -4.50
CA ARG A 481 16.50 -6.73 -3.41
C ARG A 481 15.63 -5.80 -2.55
N LEU A 482 14.46 -6.30 -2.17
CA LEU A 482 13.51 -5.53 -1.38
C LEU A 482 14.17 -5.11 -0.05
N PRO A 483 13.86 -3.91 0.46
CA PRO A 483 14.49 -3.39 1.68
C PRO A 483 14.01 -4.11 2.95
N TYR A 484 13.05 -5.02 2.81
CA TYR A 484 12.56 -5.91 3.84
C TYR A 484 12.29 -7.29 3.26
N ASP A 485 12.37 -8.30 4.11
CA ASP A 485 12.02 -9.69 3.76
C ASP A 485 10.51 -9.88 3.90
N LEU A 486 9.83 -9.98 2.76
CA LEU A 486 8.37 -10.16 2.69
C LEU A 486 7.91 -11.38 3.50
N ALA A 487 8.73 -12.44 3.56
CA ALA A 487 8.38 -13.68 4.25
C ALA A 487 8.32 -13.50 5.79
N ASN A 488 8.97 -12.47 6.34
CA ASN A 488 8.90 -12.15 7.77
C ASN A 488 7.55 -11.56 8.18
N HIS A 489 6.68 -11.22 7.23
CA HIS A 489 5.32 -10.79 7.51
C HIS A 489 4.33 -11.94 7.67
N TYR A 490 4.73 -13.16 7.35
CA TYR A 490 3.86 -14.32 7.49
C TYR A 490 3.99 -14.97 8.87
N PRO A 491 2.92 -15.60 9.35
CA PRO A 491 2.99 -16.39 10.57
C PRO A 491 4.07 -17.47 10.48
N VAL A 492 4.80 -17.71 11.58
CA VAL A 492 5.92 -18.67 11.61
C VAL A 492 5.50 -20.07 11.14
N TRP A 493 4.26 -20.49 11.43
CA TRP A 493 3.77 -21.80 10.99
C TRP A 493 3.64 -21.93 9.46
N TRP A 494 3.56 -20.84 8.69
CA TRP A 494 3.60 -20.92 7.22
C TRP A 494 4.92 -21.51 6.70
N ARG A 495 5.98 -21.50 7.51
CA ARG A 495 7.27 -22.13 7.17
C ARG A 495 7.19 -23.66 7.19
N LEU A 496 6.30 -24.19 8.03
CA LEU A 496 6.21 -25.62 8.34
C LEU A 496 5.15 -26.34 7.49
N TRP A 497 4.08 -25.63 7.10
CA TRP A 497 2.87 -26.22 6.51
C TRP A 497 2.59 -25.71 5.09
#